data_AF-A0A173L2X7-F1
#
_entry.id   AF-A0A173L2X7-F1
#
_cell.length_a   1.000
_cell.length_b   1.000
_cell.length_c   1.000
_cell.angle_alpha   90.00
_cell.angle_beta   90.00
_cell.angle_gamma   90.00
#
_symmetry.space_group_name_H-M   'P 1'
#
loop_
_entity.id
_entity.type
_entity.pdbx_description
1 polymer ?
#
loop_
_entity_poly.entity_id
_entity_poly.type
_entity_poly.pdbx_seq_one_letter_code
_entity_poly.pdbx_strand_id
1 'polypeptide(L)'
;MRDLHDGELRALLAFRQRHGRCWKAALLLRWSAGTDADEPGSAHLRHLRNIGGPRWLIGLSAATLDDAARRFAGNVDPVLIDIFMENATGFARGASASVGIAPASAAHSLAIAIELSLKAYLMKAGYADDWNRVHIRHDLEKALALATEAGLSGLPLELPDLTAILSPAYSHHEIDALFRVGASPFDVADACLCVDRLLAVIRVQIA
;
A
#
# COMPACT_ATOMS: atom_id res chain seq x y z
N MET A 1 -20.46 -8.68 0.15
CA MET A 1 -20.36 -7.38 0.86
C MET A 1 -19.37 -6.55 0.06
N ARG A 2 -19.62 -5.26 -0.19
CA ARG A 2 -18.66 -4.43 -0.95
C ARG A 2 -17.36 -4.26 -0.15
N ASP A 3 -16.23 -4.26 -0.85
CA ASP A 3 -14.94 -3.91 -0.26
C ASP A 3 -14.91 -2.42 0.12
N LEU A 4 -14.58 -2.16 1.39
CA LEU A 4 -14.48 -0.81 1.94
C LEU A 4 -13.12 -0.24 1.60
N HIS A 5 -13.09 1.02 1.20
CA HIS A 5 -11.83 1.72 1.01
C HIS A 5 -11.16 1.98 2.36
N ASP A 6 -9.85 2.09 2.32
CA ASP A 6 -8.98 2.37 3.46
C ASP A 6 -9.42 3.58 4.30
N GLY A 7 -9.84 4.66 3.65
CA GLY A 7 -10.35 5.86 4.32
C GLY A 7 -11.65 5.61 5.08
N GLU A 8 -12.53 4.76 4.53
CA GLU A 8 -13.79 4.36 5.18
C GLU A 8 -13.52 3.47 6.39
N LEU A 9 -12.61 2.49 6.25
CA LEU A 9 -12.20 1.63 7.35
C LEU A 9 -11.58 2.43 8.50
N ARG A 10 -10.66 3.35 8.20
CA ARG A 10 -10.04 4.22 9.22
C ARG A 10 -11.08 5.10 9.92
N ALA A 11 -12.02 5.68 9.19
CA ALA A 11 -13.09 6.49 9.79
C ALA A 11 -13.99 5.66 10.72
N LEU A 12 -14.36 4.44 10.32
CA LEU A 12 -15.15 3.51 11.15
C LEU A 12 -14.38 3.06 12.40
N LEU A 13 -13.08 2.77 12.27
CA LEU A 13 -12.22 2.39 13.40
C LEU A 13 -12.10 3.53 14.41
N ALA A 14 -11.83 4.75 13.94
CA ALA A 14 -11.75 5.93 14.81
C ALA A 14 -13.10 6.21 15.52
N PHE A 15 -14.22 6.04 14.81
CA PHE A 15 -15.54 6.17 15.41
C PHE A 15 -15.80 5.06 16.46
N ARG A 16 -15.48 3.80 16.14
CA ARG A 16 -15.59 2.66 17.06
C ARG A 16 -14.75 2.87 18.32
N GLN A 17 -13.55 3.38 18.19
CA GLN A 17 -12.65 3.65 19.31
C GLN A 17 -13.25 4.68 20.28
N ARG A 18 -13.83 5.77 19.77
CA ARG A 18 -14.43 6.84 20.60
C ARG A 18 -15.75 6.43 21.27
N HIS A 19 -16.55 5.60 20.62
CA HIS A 19 -17.91 5.24 21.08
C HIS A 19 -18.02 3.84 21.70
N GLY A 20 -16.94 3.05 21.71
CA GLY A 20 -16.88 1.74 22.35
C GLY A 20 -17.88 0.74 21.78
N ARG A 21 -18.44 -0.12 22.63
CA ARG A 21 -19.31 -1.25 22.19
C ARG A 21 -20.60 -0.80 21.51
N CYS A 22 -21.09 0.41 21.79
CA CYS A 22 -22.33 0.96 21.24
C CYS A 22 -22.12 1.80 19.97
N TRP A 23 -20.94 1.76 19.37
CA TRP A 23 -20.57 2.62 18.24
C TRP A 23 -21.53 2.57 17.05
N LYS A 24 -22.09 1.40 16.71
CA LYS A 24 -23.07 1.29 15.61
C LYS A 24 -24.34 2.08 15.91
N ALA A 25 -24.87 1.96 17.13
CA ALA A 25 -26.05 2.69 17.54
C ALA A 25 -25.81 4.20 17.55
N ALA A 26 -24.63 4.62 18.03
CA ALA A 26 -24.21 6.02 17.99
C ALA A 26 -24.10 6.55 16.54
N LEU A 27 -23.49 5.79 15.63
CA LEU A 27 -23.35 6.19 14.22
C LEU A 27 -24.71 6.27 13.51
N LEU A 28 -25.61 5.32 13.77
CA LEU A 28 -26.98 5.36 13.25
C LEU A 28 -27.72 6.61 13.73
N LEU A 29 -27.58 6.97 15.01
CA LEU A 29 -28.18 8.19 15.55
C LEU A 29 -27.63 9.43 14.84
N ARG A 30 -26.30 9.53 14.66
CA ARG A 30 -25.66 10.63 13.92
C ARG A 30 -26.18 10.75 12.50
N TRP A 31 -26.27 9.64 11.77
CA TRP A 31 -26.82 9.60 10.41
C TRP A 31 -28.28 10.06 10.36
N SER A 32 -29.10 9.66 11.32
CA SER A 32 -30.52 10.06 11.37
C SER A 32 -30.71 11.53 11.72
N ALA A 33 -29.84 12.08 12.57
CA ALA A 33 -29.90 13.47 13.01
C ALA A 33 -29.14 14.43 12.08
N GLY A 34 -28.41 13.91 11.08
CA GLY A 34 -27.55 14.70 10.20
C GLY A 34 -26.31 15.30 10.89
N THR A 35 -26.01 14.86 12.11
CA THR A 35 -24.86 15.36 12.90
C THR A 35 -23.57 14.59 12.63
N ASP A 36 -23.60 13.65 11.68
CA ASP A 36 -22.41 12.97 11.18
C ASP A 36 -21.44 13.89 10.44
N ALA A 37 -21.90 15.09 10.04
CA ALA A 37 -21.06 16.12 9.43
C ALA A 37 -19.97 16.65 10.39
N ASP A 38 -20.25 16.63 11.70
CA ASP A 38 -19.36 17.15 12.74
C ASP A 38 -18.31 16.12 13.21
N GLU A 39 -18.41 14.88 12.72
CA GLU A 39 -17.51 13.80 13.13
C GLU A 39 -16.18 13.85 12.37
N PRO A 40 -15.04 13.53 13.00
CA PRO A 40 -13.79 13.29 12.28
C PRO A 40 -13.98 12.23 11.19
N GLY A 41 -13.50 12.53 9.97
CA GLY A 41 -13.71 11.65 8.82
C GLY A 41 -15.15 11.65 8.27
N SER A 42 -15.94 12.68 8.57
CA SER A 42 -17.35 12.81 8.16
C SER A 42 -17.60 12.58 6.68
N ALA A 43 -16.67 12.97 5.79
CA ALA A 43 -16.78 12.69 4.36
C ALA A 43 -16.94 11.19 4.06
N HIS A 44 -16.12 10.35 4.71
CA HIS A 44 -16.18 8.90 4.55
C HIS A 44 -17.42 8.30 5.23
N LEU A 45 -17.74 8.74 6.44
CA LEU A 45 -18.94 8.27 7.16
C LEU A 45 -20.25 8.60 6.41
N ARG A 46 -20.29 9.79 5.77
CA ARG A 46 -21.39 10.20 4.89
C ARG A 46 -21.44 9.40 3.61
N HIS A 47 -20.28 9.12 3.00
CA HIS A 47 -20.23 8.30 1.81
C HIS A 47 -20.83 6.92 2.10
N LEU A 48 -20.42 6.26 3.18
CA LEU A 48 -20.97 4.99 3.67
C LEU A 48 -22.49 5.03 3.88
N ARG A 49 -23.00 6.10 4.51
CA ARG A 49 -24.44 6.31 4.67
C ARG A 49 -25.15 6.35 3.33
N ASN A 50 -24.63 7.10 2.38
CA ASN A 50 -25.26 7.32 1.08
C ASN A 50 -25.25 6.06 0.21
N ILE A 51 -24.21 5.22 0.30
CA ILE A 51 -24.09 4.01 -0.53
C ILE A 51 -24.76 2.77 0.09
N GLY A 52 -24.74 2.62 1.42
CA GLY A 52 -25.19 1.39 2.09
C GLY A 52 -26.29 1.62 3.13
N GLY A 53 -26.28 2.78 3.78
CA GLY A 53 -27.27 3.17 4.78
C GLY A 53 -27.32 2.26 6.03
N PRO A 54 -28.37 2.40 6.85
CA PRO A 54 -28.49 1.70 8.13
C PRO A 54 -28.40 0.17 8.07
N ARG A 55 -29.03 -0.44 7.06
CA ARG A 55 -29.06 -1.91 6.90
C ARG A 55 -27.66 -2.47 6.69
N TRP A 56 -26.84 -1.79 5.89
CA TRP A 56 -25.46 -2.17 5.67
C TRP A 56 -24.63 -2.09 6.96
N LEU A 57 -24.75 -1.00 7.72
CA LEU A 57 -24.00 -0.81 8.96
C LEU A 57 -24.33 -1.88 10.02
N ILE A 58 -25.61 -2.26 10.12
CA ILE A 58 -26.04 -3.36 11.00
C ILE A 58 -25.38 -4.67 10.56
N GLY A 59 -25.38 -4.96 9.26
CA GLY A 59 -24.79 -6.16 8.66
C GLY A 59 -23.25 -6.21 8.63
N LEU A 60 -22.55 -5.10 8.84
CA LEU A 60 -21.08 -5.06 8.85
C LEU A 60 -20.52 -5.96 9.95
N SER A 61 -19.72 -6.96 9.59
CA SER A 61 -19.19 -7.90 10.59
C SER A 61 -18.13 -7.25 11.48
N ALA A 62 -18.05 -7.70 12.74
CA ALA A 62 -16.97 -7.28 13.63
C ALA A 62 -15.60 -7.71 13.08
N ALA A 63 -15.52 -8.91 12.49
CA ALA A 63 -14.32 -9.45 11.88
C ALA A 63 -13.72 -8.50 10.83
N THR A 64 -14.53 -7.87 9.98
CA THR A 64 -14.06 -6.90 8.97
C THR A 64 -13.30 -5.74 9.61
N LEU A 65 -13.84 -5.18 10.70
CA LEU A 65 -13.18 -4.09 11.41
C LEU A 65 -12.01 -4.57 12.27
N ASP A 66 -12.06 -5.80 12.79
CA ASP A 66 -10.93 -6.36 13.54
C ASP A 66 -9.74 -6.66 12.61
N ASP A 67 -9.99 -7.11 11.37
CA ASP A 67 -8.97 -7.23 10.33
C ASP A 67 -8.38 -5.88 9.93
N ALA A 68 -9.24 -4.88 9.72
CA ALA A 68 -8.79 -3.52 9.44
C ALA A 68 -7.98 -2.93 10.61
N ALA A 69 -8.39 -3.21 11.86
CA ALA A 69 -7.65 -2.79 13.04
C ALA A 69 -6.24 -3.41 13.07
N ARG A 70 -6.11 -4.71 12.76
CA ARG A 70 -4.79 -5.37 12.63
C ARG A 70 -3.94 -4.75 11.52
N ARG A 71 -4.55 -4.49 10.36
CA ARG A 71 -3.89 -3.87 9.21
C ARG A 71 -3.30 -2.51 9.55
N PHE A 72 -4.05 -1.68 10.27
CA PHE A 72 -3.64 -0.32 10.65
C PHE A 72 -3.09 -0.21 12.09
N ALA A 73 -2.68 -1.33 12.70
CA ALA A 73 -2.04 -1.34 14.00
C ALA A 73 -0.54 -0.99 13.94
N GLY A 74 -0.07 -0.44 12.82
CA GLY A 74 1.32 -0.06 12.64
C GLY A 74 1.66 1.14 13.53
N ASN A 75 2.57 0.93 14.48
CA ASN A 75 3.27 2.03 15.09
C ASN A 75 4.22 2.61 14.04
N VAL A 76 4.05 3.88 13.71
CA VAL A 76 4.97 4.57 12.80
C VAL A 76 6.33 4.63 13.48
N ASP A 77 7.25 3.77 13.03
CA ASP A 77 8.64 3.72 13.48
C ASP A 77 9.51 4.37 12.40
N PRO A 78 9.94 5.64 12.59
CA PRO A 78 10.75 6.35 11.60
C PRO A 78 12.07 5.64 11.31
N VAL A 79 12.69 5.00 12.30
CA VAL A 79 13.97 4.32 12.13
C VAL A 79 13.80 3.11 11.22
N LEU A 80 12.73 2.33 11.40
CA LEU A 80 12.46 1.19 10.55
C LEU A 80 12.10 1.62 9.11
N ILE A 81 11.34 2.71 8.95
CA ILE A 81 11.03 3.31 7.65
C ILE A 81 12.32 3.73 6.94
N ASP A 82 13.25 4.40 7.66
CA ASP A 82 14.53 4.83 7.11
C ASP A 82 15.39 3.64 6.68
N ILE A 83 15.46 2.57 7.49
CA ILE A 83 16.17 1.33 7.14
C ILE A 83 15.63 0.73 5.83
N PHE A 84 14.30 0.67 5.67
CA PHE A 84 13.70 0.15 4.43
C PHE A 84 14.08 1.02 3.23
N MET A 85 14.07 2.35 3.39
CA MET A 85 14.41 3.28 2.32
C MET A 85 15.90 3.28 1.96
N GLU A 86 16.78 3.14 2.95
CA GLU A 86 18.21 2.95 2.75
C GLU A 86 18.49 1.67 1.97
N ASN A 87 17.89 0.55 2.39
CA ASN A 87 18.01 -0.72 1.69
C ASN A 87 17.46 -0.65 0.26
N ALA A 88 16.27 -0.08 0.06
CA ALA A 88 15.68 0.10 -1.26
C ALA A 88 16.61 0.90 -2.19
N THR A 89 17.24 1.95 -1.67
CA THR A 89 18.21 2.76 -2.42
C THR A 89 19.49 1.99 -2.72
N GLY A 90 19.98 1.17 -1.78
CA GLY A 90 21.13 0.30 -1.98
C GLY A 90 20.91 -0.69 -3.12
N PHE A 91 19.74 -1.35 -3.14
CA PHE A 91 19.37 -2.28 -4.21
C PHE A 91 19.21 -1.58 -5.57
N ALA A 92 18.56 -0.42 -5.63
CA ALA A 92 18.44 0.35 -6.87
C ALA A 92 19.82 0.75 -7.43
N ARG A 93 20.73 1.24 -6.58
CA ARG A 93 22.11 1.56 -6.99
C ARG A 93 22.87 0.34 -7.49
N GLY A 94 22.74 -0.80 -6.81
CA GLY A 94 23.34 -2.07 -7.24
C GLY A 94 22.81 -2.55 -8.59
N ALA A 95 21.51 -2.40 -8.84
CA ALA A 95 20.89 -2.71 -10.13
C ALA A 95 21.48 -1.85 -11.25
N SER A 96 21.53 -0.53 -11.05
CA SER A 96 22.08 0.40 -12.04
C SER A 96 23.55 0.11 -12.37
N ALA A 97 24.34 -0.32 -11.39
CA ALA A 97 25.74 -0.70 -11.60
C ALA A 97 25.93 -2.02 -12.36
N SER A 98 24.92 -2.89 -12.40
CA SER A 98 25.00 -4.24 -12.96
C SER A 98 24.18 -4.44 -14.25
N VAL A 99 23.43 -3.43 -14.69
CA VAL A 99 22.49 -3.52 -15.82
C VAL A 99 23.10 -4.11 -17.10
N GLY A 100 24.32 -3.72 -17.48
CA GLY A 100 25.01 -4.20 -18.68
C GLY A 100 25.78 -5.52 -18.49
N ILE A 101 25.83 -6.05 -17.28
CA ILE A 101 26.62 -7.24 -16.92
C ILE A 101 25.70 -8.41 -16.55
N ALA A 102 24.69 -8.15 -15.72
CA ALA A 102 23.79 -9.15 -15.16
C ALA A 102 22.35 -8.60 -15.09
N PRO A 103 21.66 -8.43 -16.23
CA PRO A 103 20.35 -7.76 -16.30
C PRO A 103 19.26 -8.46 -15.46
N ALA A 104 19.28 -9.79 -15.35
CA ALA A 104 18.35 -10.52 -14.50
C ALA A 104 18.57 -10.23 -13.00
N SER A 105 19.83 -10.16 -12.56
CA SER A 105 20.17 -9.79 -11.18
C SER A 105 19.82 -8.32 -10.89
N ALA A 106 19.99 -7.45 -11.88
CA ALA A 106 19.57 -6.05 -11.78
C ALA A 106 18.05 -5.95 -11.64
N ALA A 107 17.28 -6.65 -12.47
CA ALA A 107 15.82 -6.72 -12.37
C ALA A 107 15.34 -7.26 -11.01
N HIS A 108 16.03 -8.26 -10.47
CA HIS A 108 15.73 -8.77 -9.13
C HIS A 108 15.96 -7.72 -8.04
N SER A 109 17.07 -6.98 -8.14
CA SER A 109 17.38 -5.89 -7.22
C SER A 109 16.36 -4.74 -7.33
N LEU A 110 15.87 -4.43 -8.53
CA LEU A 110 14.79 -3.45 -8.75
C LEU A 110 13.48 -3.91 -8.09
N ALA A 111 13.11 -5.18 -8.20
CA ALA A 111 11.92 -5.72 -7.53
C ALA A 111 11.99 -5.55 -6.00
N ILE A 112 13.16 -5.84 -5.40
CA ILE A 112 13.39 -5.60 -3.96
C ILE A 112 13.28 -4.12 -3.62
N ALA A 113 13.86 -3.23 -4.44
CA ALA A 113 13.80 -1.79 -4.21
C ALA A 113 12.35 -1.25 -4.24
N ILE A 114 11.54 -1.72 -5.20
CA ILE A 114 10.12 -1.40 -5.29
C ILE A 114 9.38 -1.92 -4.05
N GLU A 115 9.58 -3.19 -3.67
CA GLU A 115 8.92 -3.79 -2.51
C GLU A 115 9.19 -2.99 -1.22
N LEU A 116 10.47 -2.75 -0.93
CA LEU A 116 10.89 -2.10 0.31
C LEU A 116 10.41 -0.66 0.39
N SER A 117 10.51 0.10 -0.70
CA SER A 117 10.09 1.51 -0.71
C SER A 117 8.58 1.66 -0.58
N LEU A 118 7.78 0.81 -1.24
CA LEU A 118 6.32 0.83 -1.08
C LEU A 118 5.89 0.40 0.32
N LYS A 119 6.56 -0.59 0.93
CA LYS A 119 6.30 -0.97 2.33
C LYS A 119 6.65 0.14 3.31
N ALA A 120 7.74 0.85 3.09
CA ALA A 120 8.11 2.03 3.89
C ALA A 120 7.02 3.12 3.83
N TYR A 121 6.49 3.39 2.63
CA TYR A 121 5.37 4.32 2.46
C TYR A 121 4.12 3.85 3.21
N LEU A 122 3.75 2.58 3.09
CA LEU A 122 2.59 2.02 3.78
C LEU A 122 2.75 2.09 5.30
N MET A 123 3.95 1.85 5.83
CA MET A 123 4.25 2.01 7.25
C MET A 123 4.08 3.45 7.72
N LYS A 124 4.54 4.44 6.94
CA LYS A 124 4.26 5.86 7.21
C LYS A 124 2.76 6.14 7.23
N ALA A 125 1.99 5.49 6.35
CA ALA A 125 0.53 5.56 6.32
C ALA A 125 -0.18 4.76 7.43
N GLY A 126 0.57 4.20 8.39
CA GLY A 126 0.06 3.50 9.57
C GLY A 126 -0.23 2.01 9.36
N TYR A 127 0.20 1.42 8.24
CA TYR A 127 0.12 -0.03 8.06
C TYR A 127 1.13 -0.73 8.96
N ALA A 128 0.73 -1.87 9.54
CA ALA A 128 1.64 -2.69 10.32
C ALA A 128 2.64 -3.43 9.42
N ASP A 129 3.92 -3.46 9.84
CA ASP A 129 4.98 -4.14 9.08
C ASP A 129 4.74 -5.66 8.96
N ASP A 130 4.33 -6.30 10.06
CA ASP A 130 4.00 -7.71 10.06
C ASP A 130 2.82 -8.03 9.13
N TRP A 131 1.83 -7.14 9.06
CA TRP A 131 0.73 -7.22 8.11
C TRP A 131 1.24 -7.08 6.66
N ASN A 132 2.06 -6.07 6.37
CA ASN A 132 2.67 -5.89 5.04
C ASN A 132 3.44 -7.14 4.62
N ARG A 133 4.25 -7.70 5.52
CA ARG A 133 5.01 -8.93 5.28
C ARG A 133 4.11 -10.12 4.95
N VAL A 134 3.01 -10.30 5.67
CA VAL A 134 2.13 -11.47 5.49
C VAL A 134 1.22 -11.34 4.27
N HIS A 135 0.64 -10.16 4.04
CA HIS A 135 -0.43 -9.94 3.06
C HIS A 135 0.06 -9.42 1.71
N ILE A 136 1.15 -8.65 1.68
CA ILE A 136 1.76 -8.15 0.44
C ILE A 136 2.84 -9.12 -0.03
N ARG A 137 3.74 -9.55 0.87
CA ARG A 137 4.90 -10.40 0.52
C ARG A 137 5.69 -9.77 -0.64
N HIS A 138 5.80 -10.49 -1.76
CA HIS A 138 6.51 -10.13 -2.98
C HIS A 138 5.57 -9.63 -4.11
N ASP A 139 4.29 -9.37 -3.79
CA ASP A 139 3.30 -8.90 -4.75
C ASP A 139 3.41 -7.38 -4.93
N LEU A 140 4.15 -6.96 -5.96
CA LEU A 140 4.48 -5.56 -6.22
C LEU A 140 3.25 -4.76 -6.68
N GLU A 141 2.38 -5.38 -7.47
CA GLU A 141 1.13 -4.76 -7.94
C GLU A 141 0.21 -4.46 -6.76
N LYS A 142 0.05 -5.43 -5.84
CA LYS A 142 -0.70 -5.21 -4.60
C LYS A 142 -0.06 -4.11 -3.75
N ALA A 143 1.26 -4.10 -3.58
CA ALA A 143 1.95 -3.05 -2.84
C ALA A 143 1.66 -1.66 -3.42
N LEU A 144 1.72 -1.54 -4.75
CA LEU A 144 1.49 -0.28 -5.47
C LEU A 144 0.04 0.18 -5.37
N ALA A 145 -0.92 -0.74 -5.54
CA ALA A 145 -2.34 -0.45 -5.40
C ALA A 145 -2.68 0.05 -4.00
N LEU A 146 -2.16 -0.62 -2.97
CA LEU A 146 -2.35 -0.21 -1.57
C LEU A 146 -1.72 1.14 -1.27
N ALA A 147 -0.50 1.39 -1.77
CA ALA A 147 0.18 2.67 -1.55
C ALA A 147 -0.59 3.82 -2.23
N THR A 148 -1.10 3.59 -3.44
CA THR A 148 -1.93 4.56 -4.18
C THR A 148 -3.24 4.84 -3.44
N GLU A 149 -3.92 3.81 -2.94
CA GLU A 149 -5.14 3.96 -2.13
C GLU A 149 -4.87 4.71 -0.82
N ALA A 150 -3.69 4.50 -0.23
CA ALA A 150 -3.23 5.23 0.96
C ALA A 150 -2.81 6.68 0.67
N GLY A 151 -2.81 7.11 -0.60
CA GLY A 151 -2.58 8.49 -1.02
C GLY A 151 -1.24 8.74 -1.73
N LEU A 152 -0.46 7.70 -2.06
CA LEU A 152 0.77 7.86 -2.83
C LEU A 152 0.43 8.45 -4.20
N SER A 153 1.04 9.59 -4.52
CA SER A 153 0.79 10.31 -5.76
C SER A 153 2.10 10.74 -6.44
N GLY A 154 2.02 11.19 -7.69
CA GLY A 154 3.19 11.61 -8.46
C GLY A 154 4.08 10.45 -8.95
N LEU A 155 3.51 9.24 -9.05
CA LEU A 155 4.22 8.04 -9.48
C LEU A 155 4.72 8.15 -10.94
N PRO A 156 5.87 7.53 -11.29
CA PRO A 156 6.29 7.36 -12.68
C PRO A 156 5.22 6.65 -13.50
N LEU A 157 4.98 7.11 -14.73
CA LEU A 157 3.92 6.57 -15.60
C LEU A 157 4.16 5.10 -15.98
N GLU A 158 5.42 4.68 -16.01
CA GLU A 158 5.87 3.35 -16.42
C GLU A 158 5.86 2.35 -15.27
N LEU A 159 5.69 2.81 -14.03
CA LEU A 159 5.76 1.98 -12.84
C LEU A 159 4.69 0.87 -12.82
N PRO A 160 3.41 1.12 -13.16
CA PRO A 160 2.39 0.06 -13.17
C PRO A 160 2.77 -1.09 -14.11
N ASP A 161 3.20 -0.79 -15.33
CA ASP A 161 3.61 -1.79 -16.32
C ASP A 161 4.84 -2.58 -15.83
N LEU A 162 5.83 -1.88 -15.25
CA LEU A 162 7.01 -2.53 -14.67
C LEU A 162 6.63 -3.47 -13.52
N THR A 163 5.72 -3.07 -12.62
CA THR A 163 5.25 -3.93 -11.54
C THR A 163 4.45 -5.12 -12.05
N ALA A 164 3.63 -4.96 -13.09
CA ALA A 164 2.87 -6.05 -13.69
C ALA A 164 3.77 -7.12 -14.34
N ILE A 165 4.91 -6.71 -14.92
CA ILE A 165 5.89 -7.65 -15.47
C ILE A 165 6.66 -8.35 -14.35
N LEU A 166 7.12 -7.59 -13.35
CA LEU A 166 7.99 -8.13 -12.29
C LEU A 166 7.25 -8.97 -11.25
N SER A 167 6.02 -8.59 -10.86
CA SER A 167 5.31 -9.15 -9.72
C SER A 167 5.15 -10.69 -9.81
N PRO A 168 4.65 -11.26 -10.92
CA PRO A 168 4.45 -12.71 -11.01
C PRO A 168 5.77 -13.50 -10.93
N ALA A 169 6.83 -13.00 -11.56
CA ALA A 169 8.14 -13.65 -11.53
C ALA A 169 8.81 -13.49 -10.15
N TYR A 170 8.67 -12.32 -9.53
CA TYR A 170 9.25 -12.06 -8.21
C TYR A 170 8.60 -12.90 -7.13
N SER A 171 7.29 -13.06 -7.15
CA SER A 171 6.55 -13.87 -6.16
C SER A 171 6.90 -15.35 -6.17
N HIS A 172 7.43 -15.86 -7.27
CA HIS A 172 7.86 -17.25 -7.42
C HIS A 172 9.39 -17.41 -7.43
N HIS A 173 10.15 -16.32 -7.23
CA HIS A 173 11.61 -16.30 -7.35
C HIS A 173 12.12 -16.74 -8.74
N GLU A 174 11.41 -16.35 -9.80
CA GLU A 174 11.65 -16.75 -11.18
C GLU A 174 12.06 -15.57 -12.09
N ILE A 175 12.59 -14.48 -11.53
CA ILE A 175 13.01 -13.32 -12.35
C ILE A 175 14.00 -13.72 -13.45
N ASP A 176 14.92 -14.65 -13.18
CA ASP A 176 15.84 -15.17 -14.21
C ASP A 176 15.10 -15.77 -15.42
N ALA A 177 13.91 -16.32 -15.22
CA ALA A 177 13.09 -16.89 -16.28
C ALA A 177 12.70 -15.86 -17.35
N LEU A 178 12.49 -14.61 -16.95
CA LEU A 178 12.13 -13.51 -17.85
C LEU A 178 13.22 -13.23 -18.89
N PHE A 179 14.47 -13.58 -18.59
CA PHE A 179 15.63 -13.27 -19.42
C PHE A 179 16.13 -14.47 -20.25
N ARG A 180 15.55 -15.67 -20.06
CA ARG A 180 16.02 -16.91 -20.73
C ARG A 180 15.75 -16.98 -22.23
N VAL A 181 14.79 -16.24 -22.76
CA VAL A 181 14.33 -16.34 -24.17
C VAL A 181 15.01 -15.31 -25.11
N GLY A 182 16.05 -14.63 -24.63
CA GLY A 182 16.94 -13.80 -25.45
C GLY A 182 16.50 -12.34 -25.67
N ALA A 183 15.25 -11.98 -25.35
CA ALA A 183 14.81 -10.59 -25.23
C ALA A 183 14.28 -10.34 -23.82
N SER A 184 14.78 -9.29 -23.17
CA SER A 184 14.22 -8.81 -21.91
C SER A 184 12.80 -8.28 -22.16
N PRO A 185 11.82 -8.56 -21.28
CA PRO A 185 10.46 -8.04 -21.43
C PRO A 185 10.35 -6.52 -21.24
N PHE A 186 11.41 -5.87 -20.75
CA PHE A 186 11.53 -4.42 -20.61
C PHE A 186 12.99 -3.98 -20.70
N ASP A 187 13.25 -2.70 -20.96
CA ASP A 187 14.58 -2.13 -20.86
C ASP A 187 14.96 -1.94 -19.38
N VAL A 188 16.01 -2.64 -18.93
CA VAL A 188 16.41 -2.64 -17.52
C VAL A 188 17.04 -1.29 -17.12
N ALA A 189 17.64 -0.54 -18.05
CA ALA A 189 18.17 0.78 -17.76
C ALA A 189 17.04 1.80 -17.58
N ASP A 190 16.00 1.74 -18.40
CA ASP A 190 14.78 2.55 -18.21
C ASP A 190 14.07 2.17 -16.90
N ALA A 191 14.05 0.88 -16.55
CA ALA A 191 13.52 0.42 -15.26
C ALA A 191 14.30 0.99 -14.07
N CYS A 192 15.63 1.07 -14.14
CA CYS A 192 16.44 1.77 -13.13
C CYS A 192 16.00 3.23 -12.97
N LEU A 193 15.85 3.97 -14.07
CA LEU A 193 15.38 5.37 -14.04
C LEU A 193 13.96 5.50 -13.49
N CYS A 194 13.08 4.55 -13.79
CA CYS A 194 11.74 4.48 -13.21
C CYS A 194 11.80 4.31 -11.68
N VAL A 195 12.62 3.37 -11.18
CA VAL A 195 12.75 3.10 -9.75
C VAL A 195 13.42 4.27 -9.02
N ASP A 196 14.43 4.92 -9.60
CA ASP A 196 15.03 6.12 -8.99
C ASP A 196 14.00 7.26 -8.82
N ARG A 197 13.13 7.46 -9.82
CA ARG A 197 12.02 8.42 -9.73
C ARG A 197 11.01 8.02 -8.65
N LEU A 198 10.64 6.73 -8.55
CA LEU A 198 9.78 6.22 -7.48
C LEU A 198 10.38 6.51 -6.10
N LEU A 199 11.66 6.22 -5.90
CA LEU A 199 12.34 6.45 -4.62
C LEU A 199 12.34 7.94 -4.25
N ALA A 200 12.56 8.84 -5.21
CA ALA A 200 12.48 10.27 -4.99
C ALA A 200 11.07 10.72 -4.56
N VAL A 201 10.03 10.21 -5.24
CA VAL A 201 8.62 10.49 -4.94
C VAL A 201 8.25 10.05 -3.53
N ILE A 202 8.65 8.83 -3.15
CA ILE A 202 8.36 8.28 -1.81
C ILE A 202 9.11 9.08 -0.74
N ARG A 203 10.40 9.39 -0.94
CA ARG A 203 11.20 10.17 0.01
C ARG A 203 10.55 11.51 0.38
N VAL A 204 9.98 12.22 -0.61
CA VAL A 204 9.29 13.50 -0.37
C VAL A 204 8.04 13.31 0.49
N GLN A 205 7.32 12.21 0.31
CA GLN A 205 6.03 11.99 0.98
C GLN A 205 6.13 11.29 2.34
N ILE A 206 7.27 10.67 2.65
CA ILE A 206 7.53 10.08 3.97
C ILE A 206 8.34 10.97 4.90
N ALA A 207 8.88 12.09 4.38
CA ALA A 207 9.59 13.10 5.17
C ALA A 207 8.72 13.73 6.29
#